data_AF-A0A6A2W8U2-F1
#
_entry.id   AF-A0A6A2W8U2-F1
#
_cell.length_a   1.000
_cell.length_b   1.000
_cell.length_c   1.000
_cell.angle_alpha   90.00
_cell.angle_beta   90.00
_cell.angle_gamma   90.00
#
_symmetry.space_group_name_H-M   'P 1'
#
loop_
_entity.id
_entity.type
_entity.pdbx_description
1 polymer ?
#
loop_
_entity_poly.entity_id
_entity_poly.type
_entity_poly.pdbx_seq_one_letter_code
_entity_poly.pdbx_strand_id
1 'polypeptide(L)'
;MSSFVGVVVSDQWLQSQFTQVELRSLKSKFVSVKSQNGKVTVEDLPPLMVKLKAFSALLTEDEVRQILGELYTDMSTEIDFETFLSVYLNMQSQATGKRGGSKHSSSFLKVSTTTLLHTISESEKATYVTHINIYLADDPFLKQFLPLDPATNDIFNIAKDGVLLCKLINVAVPGTIDERAINTKRVLNPWERNENHTLCLNSAKAIGCTVVNIGTQDLVEGRISAAKKIIK
;
A
#
# COMPACT_ATOMS: atom_id res chain seq x y z
N MET A 1 18.37 -18.11 -26.32
CA MET A 1 18.71 -17.56 -24.98
C MET A 1 17.79 -16.37 -24.73
N SER A 2 16.77 -16.50 -23.88
CA SER A 2 15.89 -15.36 -23.55
C SER A 2 16.56 -14.48 -22.52
N SER A 3 17.04 -13.30 -22.94
CA SER A 3 17.49 -12.25 -22.03
C SER A 3 16.30 -11.80 -21.18
N PHE A 4 16.44 -11.90 -19.85
CA PHE A 4 15.39 -11.50 -18.91
C PHE A 4 15.43 -9.97 -18.76
N VAL A 5 14.92 -9.24 -19.74
CA VAL A 5 14.83 -7.78 -19.65
C VAL A 5 13.68 -7.42 -18.69
N GLY A 6 14.02 -6.82 -17.56
CA GLY A 6 13.03 -6.24 -16.64
C GLY A 6 12.42 -4.99 -17.24
N VAL A 7 11.13 -4.76 -17.00
CA VAL A 7 10.50 -3.46 -17.28
C VAL A 7 10.91 -2.52 -16.15
N VAL A 8 11.66 -1.48 -16.50
CA VAL A 8 12.01 -0.40 -15.59
C VAL A 8 10.98 0.70 -15.74
N VAL A 9 10.47 1.19 -14.60
CA VAL A 9 9.60 2.36 -14.46
C VAL A 9 10.40 3.35 -13.62
N SER A 10 10.42 4.62 -14.02
CA SER A 10 11.24 5.67 -13.38
C SER A 10 10.71 5.99 -12.00
N ASP A 11 9.38 6.04 -11.86
CA ASP A 11 8.74 6.16 -10.57
C ASP A 11 8.81 4.83 -9.78
N GLN A 12 9.63 4.87 -8.73
CA GLN A 12 9.86 3.74 -7.83
C GLN A 12 8.61 3.35 -7.03
N TRP A 13 7.68 4.30 -6.81
CA TRP A 13 6.38 4.00 -6.21
C TRP A 13 5.51 3.21 -7.19
N LEU A 14 5.36 3.68 -8.44
CA LEU A 14 4.60 2.94 -9.48
C LEU A 14 5.21 1.56 -9.71
N GLN A 15 6.54 1.47 -9.81
CA GLN A 15 7.23 0.19 -9.99
C GLN A 15 6.92 -0.79 -8.85
N SER A 16 6.77 -0.30 -7.63
CA SER A 16 6.46 -1.13 -6.47
C SER A 16 5.01 -1.67 -6.47
N GLN A 17 4.10 -1.07 -7.23
CA GLN A 17 2.69 -1.50 -7.28
C GLN A 17 2.45 -2.71 -8.19
N PHE A 18 3.40 -3.08 -9.05
CA PHE A 18 3.22 -4.12 -10.06
C PHE A 18 4.34 -5.16 -10.02
N THR A 19 4.02 -6.42 -10.29
CA THR A 19 5.04 -7.43 -10.56
C THR A 19 5.71 -7.21 -11.91
N GLN A 20 6.93 -7.73 -12.08
CA GLN A 20 7.59 -7.75 -13.40
C GLN A 20 6.77 -8.47 -14.48
N VAL A 21 5.95 -9.45 -14.12
CA VAL A 21 5.08 -10.17 -15.06
C VAL A 21 3.92 -9.29 -15.51
N GLU A 22 3.29 -8.58 -14.57
CA GLU A 22 2.22 -7.62 -14.87
C GLU A 22 2.75 -6.45 -15.67
N LEU A 23 3.88 -5.85 -15.29
CA LEU A 23 4.51 -4.76 -16.04
C LEU A 23 4.83 -5.18 -17.47
N ARG A 24 5.31 -6.40 -17.70
CA ARG A 24 5.54 -6.92 -19.06
C ARG A 24 4.24 -7.07 -19.85
N SER A 25 3.22 -7.65 -19.22
CA SER A 25 1.91 -7.82 -19.87
C SER A 25 1.28 -6.47 -20.21
N LEU A 26 1.31 -5.51 -19.29
CA LEU A 26 0.78 -4.16 -19.46
C LEU A 26 1.59 -3.40 -20.52
N LYS A 27 2.92 -3.46 -20.46
CA LYS A 27 3.80 -2.84 -21.46
C LYS A 27 3.59 -3.41 -22.85
N SER A 28 3.39 -4.73 -22.98
CA SER A 28 3.09 -5.35 -24.27
C SER A 28 1.79 -4.82 -24.87
N LYS A 29 0.73 -4.67 -24.06
CA LYS A 29 -0.55 -4.12 -24.51
C LYS A 29 -0.45 -2.63 -24.86
N PHE A 30 0.24 -1.85 -24.05
CA PHE A 30 0.50 -0.43 -24.31
C PHE A 30 1.28 -0.23 -25.62
N VAL A 31 2.34 -1.01 -25.83
CA VAL A 31 3.14 -0.97 -27.08
C VAL A 31 2.33 -1.43 -28.29
N SER A 32 1.43 -2.41 -28.13
CA SER A 32 0.56 -2.85 -29.22
C SER A 32 -0.32 -1.72 -29.76
N VAL A 33 -0.84 -0.85 -28.88
CA VAL A 33 -1.66 0.30 -29.29
C VAL A 33 -0.80 1.43 -29.82
N LYS A 34 0.34 1.69 -29.20
CA LYS A 34 1.34 2.63 -29.72
C LYS A 34 1.78 2.25 -31.14
N SER A 35 1.92 0.97 -31.45
CA SER A 35 2.31 0.48 -32.78
C SER A 35 1.22 0.65 -33.83
N GLN A 36 -0.05 0.76 -33.43
CA GLN A 36 -1.18 0.95 -34.35
C GLN A 36 -1.41 2.44 -34.66
N ASN A 37 -1.29 3.30 -33.64
CA ASN A 37 -1.61 4.73 -33.77
C ASN A 37 -0.37 5.64 -33.80
N GLY A 38 0.84 5.08 -33.67
CA GLY A 38 2.10 5.81 -33.54
C GLY A 38 2.33 6.41 -32.14
N LYS A 39 1.26 6.93 -31.52
CA LYS A 39 1.20 7.46 -30.15
C LYS A 39 0.03 6.83 -29.40
N VAL A 40 0.06 6.88 -28.07
CA VAL A 40 -1.08 6.47 -27.24
C VAL A 40 -1.70 7.74 -26.69
N THR A 41 -2.99 7.97 -26.97
CA THR A 41 -3.73 9.12 -26.43
C THR A 41 -4.79 8.67 -25.43
N VAL A 42 -5.43 9.63 -24.75
CA VAL A 42 -6.51 9.34 -23.79
C VAL A 42 -7.68 8.60 -24.47
N GLU A 43 -7.95 8.88 -25.75
CA GLU A 43 -9.00 8.17 -26.52
C GLU A 43 -8.73 6.67 -26.72
N ASP A 44 -7.46 6.26 -26.64
CA ASP A 44 -7.06 4.87 -26.82
C ASP A 44 -7.10 4.04 -25.53
N LEU A 45 -7.21 4.72 -24.38
CA LEU A 45 -7.26 4.06 -23.08
C LEU A 45 -8.56 3.29 -22.81
N PRO A 46 -9.77 3.79 -23.14
CA PRO A 46 -11.01 3.05 -22.95
C PRO A 46 -11.01 1.63 -23.51
N PRO A 47 -10.70 1.42 -24.81
CA PRO A 47 -10.67 0.07 -25.38
C PRO A 47 -9.52 -0.78 -24.83
N LEU A 48 -8.43 -0.16 -24.35
CA LEU A 48 -7.32 -0.86 -23.68
C LEU A 48 -7.72 -1.40 -22.32
N MET A 49 -8.34 -0.56 -21.49
CA MET A 49 -8.67 -0.88 -20.09
C MET A 49 -9.69 -2.01 -20.02
N VAL A 50 -10.75 -1.97 -20.83
CA VAL A 50 -11.76 -3.03 -20.88
C VAL A 50 -11.15 -4.37 -21.32
N LYS A 51 -10.09 -4.37 -22.13
CA LYS A 51 -9.35 -5.60 -22.52
C LYS A 51 -8.42 -6.14 -21.43
N LEU A 52 -8.26 -5.45 -20.31
CA LEU A 52 -7.48 -5.94 -19.17
C LEU A 52 -8.35 -6.86 -18.33
N LYS A 53 -7.81 -8.02 -17.95
CA LYS A 53 -8.53 -8.99 -17.12
C LYS A 53 -9.10 -8.37 -15.84
N ALA A 54 -8.40 -7.37 -15.30
CA ALA A 54 -8.82 -6.63 -14.11
C ALA A 54 -10.13 -5.83 -14.31
N PHE A 55 -10.42 -5.34 -15.52
CA PHE A 55 -11.58 -4.46 -15.77
C PHE A 55 -12.60 -5.05 -16.75
N SER A 56 -12.24 -6.09 -17.51
CA SER A 56 -13.09 -6.73 -18.52
C SER A 56 -14.46 -7.21 -18.03
N ALA A 57 -14.60 -7.46 -16.73
CA ALA A 57 -15.85 -7.87 -16.10
C ALA A 57 -16.42 -6.80 -15.13
N LEU A 58 -15.73 -5.67 -14.95
CA LEU A 58 -16.03 -4.69 -13.91
C LEU A 58 -16.43 -3.31 -14.44
N LEU A 59 -15.94 -2.90 -15.61
CA LEU A 59 -16.20 -1.57 -16.17
C LEU A 59 -16.55 -1.67 -17.64
N THR A 60 -17.51 -0.86 -18.09
CA THR A 60 -17.81 -0.67 -19.51
C THR A 60 -16.91 0.41 -20.13
N GLU A 61 -16.78 0.42 -21.46
CA GLU A 61 -15.97 1.44 -22.16
C GLU A 61 -16.44 2.86 -21.84
N ASP A 62 -17.76 3.07 -21.73
CA ASP A 62 -18.35 4.36 -21.40
C ASP A 62 -18.02 4.83 -19.97
N GLU A 63 -18.01 3.91 -19.00
CA GLU A 63 -17.59 4.23 -17.63
C GLU A 63 -16.10 4.60 -17.57
N VAL A 64 -15.27 3.90 -18.35
CA VAL A 64 -13.84 4.20 -18.45
C VAL A 64 -13.64 5.57 -19.11
N ARG A 65 -14.41 5.91 -20.15
CA ARG A 65 -14.42 7.26 -20.77
C ARG A 65 -14.84 8.34 -19.78
N GLN A 66 -15.85 8.09 -18.96
CA GLN A 66 -16.31 9.05 -17.97
C GLN A 66 -15.23 9.36 -16.93
N ILE A 67 -14.58 8.32 -16.39
CA ILE A 67 -13.49 8.49 -15.41
C ILE A 67 -12.31 9.25 -16.03
N LEU A 68 -11.99 8.98 -17.30
CA LEU A 68 -10.92 9.70 -18.00
C LEU A 68 -11.28 11.16 -18.28
N GLY A 69 -12.55 11.46 -18.57
CA GLY A 69 -13.03 12.83 -18.77
C GLY A 69 -12.97 13.70 -17.52
N GLU A 70 -12.96 13.09 -16.33
CA GLU A 70 -12.70 13.81 -15.07
C GLU A 70 -11.21 14.12 -14.86
N LEU A 71 -10.32 13.29 -15.40
CA LEU A 71 -8.87 13.39 -15.21
C LEU A 71 -8.17 14.21 -16.30
N TYR A 72 -8.72 14.20 -17.52
CA TYR A 72 -8.15 14.87 -18.68
C TYR A 72 -9.21 15.74 -19.37
N THR A 73 -8.91 17.02 -19.48
CA THR A 73 -9.75 17.97 -20.23
C THR A 73 -9.60 17.80 -21.74
N ASP A 74 -8.48 17.22 -22.20
CA ASP A 74 -8.15 17.02 -23.62
C ASP A 74 -7.87 15.53 -23.90
N MET A 75 -8.71 14.94 -24.74
CA MET A 75 -8.65 13.53 -25.11
C MET A 75 -7.51 13.22 -26.09
N SER A 76 -6.91 14.24 -26.70
CA SER A 76 -5.75 14.12 -27.59
C SER A 76 -4.40 14.09 -26.87
N THR A 77 -4.40 14.22 -25.55
CA THR A 77 -3.18 14.21 -24.72
C THR A 77 -2.40 12.91 -24.91
N GLU A 78 -1.11 13.01 -25.25
CA GLU A 78 -0.22 11.86 -25.36
C GLU A 78 0.08 11.29 -23.97
N ILE A 79 -0.07 9.98 -23.83
CA ILE A 79 0.11 9.25 -22.58
C ILE A 79 1.36 8.40 -22.70
N ASP A 80 2.26 8.56 -21.74
CA ASP A 80 3.40 7.69 -21.57
C ASP A 80 3.05 6.45 -20.74
N PHE A 81 3.97 5.50 -20.68
CA PHE A 81 3.71 4.25 -19.98
C PHE A 81 3.48 4.44 -18.48
N GLU A 82 4.12 5.43 -17.86
CA GLU A 82 3.97 5.69 -16.41
C GLU A 82 2.61 6.31 -16.10
N THR A 83 2.18 7.29 -16.90
CA THR A 83 0.83 7.86 -16.80
C THR A 83 -0.24 6.79 -17.02
N PHE A 84 -0.03 5.88 -17.97
CA PHE A 84 -0.91 4.73 -18.16
C PHE A 84 -1.02 3.85 -16.90
N LEU A 85 0.09 3.58 -16.20
CA LEU A 85 0.07 2.82 -14.94
C LEU A 85 -0.65 3.58 -13.82
N SER A 86 -0.45 4.89 -13.72
CA SER A 86 -1.16 5.74 -12.74
C SER A 86 -2.67 5.73 -12.97
N VAL A 87 -3.11 5.85 -14.23
CA VAL A 87 -4.52 5.75 -14.60
C VAL A 87 -5.08 4.36 -14.28
N TYR A 88 -4.32 3.30 -14.57
CA TYR A 88 -4.70 1.94 -14.24
C TYR A 88 -4.97 1.76 -12.74
N LEU A 89 -4.11 2.29 -11.87
CA LEU A 89 -4.28 2.22 -10.42
C LEU A 89 -5.47 3.04 -9.92
N ASN A 90 -5.68 4.23 -10.48
CA ASN A 90 -6.83 5.07 -10.15
C ASN A 90 -8.15 4.37 -10.55
N MET A 91 -8.19 3.74 -11.72
CA MET A 91 -9.36 2.96 -12.14
C MET A 91 -9.59 1.74 -11.26
N GLN A 92 -8.53 1.09 -10.78
CA GLN A 92 -8.64 -0.03 -9.85
C GLN A 92 -9.22 0.39 -8.50
N SER A 93 -8.86 1.58 -7.99
CA SER A 93 -9.44 2.11 -6.75
C SER A 93 -10.93 2.46 -6.92
N GLN A 94 -11.32 3.06 -8.06
CA GLN A 94 -12.72 3.39 -8.33
C GLN A 94 -13.60 2.17 -8.60
N ALA A 95 -13.10 1.15 -9.30
CA ALA A 95 -13.81 -0.10 -9.53
C ALA A 95 -14.08 -0.88 -8.22
N THR A 96 -13.20 -0.75 -7.23
CA THR A 96 -13.39 -1.36 -5.90
C THR A 96 -14.28 -0.52 -4.99
N GLY A 97 -14.31 0.81 -5.18
CA GLY A 97 -15.20 1.74 -4.46
C GLY A 97 -16.68 1.68 -4.89
N LYS A 98 -16.98 1.39 -6.17
CA LYS A 98 -18.37 1.31 -6.69
C LYS A 98 -19.22 0.15 -6.14
N ARG A 99 -18.67 -0.73 -5.30
CA ARG A 99 -19.40 -1.85 -4.67
C ARG A 99 -19.79 -1.59 -3.20
N GLY A 100 -19.93 -0.33 -2.81
CA GLY A 100 -20.52 0.09 -1.53
C GLY A 100 -22.05 -0.07 -1.50
N GLY A 101 -22.54 -1.31 -1.64
CA GLY A 101 -23.97 -1.60 -1.66
C GLY A 101 -24.29 -3.04 -1.21
N SER A 102 -24.71 -3.17 0.04
CA SER A 102 -25.42 -4.29 0.67
C SER A 102 -24.64 -5.56 1.09
N LYS A 103 -24.63 -5.73 2.42
CA LYS A 103 -24.67 -6.92 3.27
C LYS A 103 -24.42 -8.33 2.66
N HIS A 104 -23.50 -9.01 3.37
CA HIS A 104 -23.50 -10.43 3.75
C HIS A 104 -22.74 -11.45 2.88
N SER A 105 -22.03 -12.32 3.61
CA SER A 105 -21.57 -13.67 3.26
C SER A 105 -20.33 -13.83 2.37
N SER A 106 -19.23 -14.12 3.06
CA SER A 106 -18.42 -15.37 2.97
C SER A 106 -18.15 -15.99 1.59
N SER A 107 -16.89 -16.41 1.44
CA SER A 107 -16.32 -17.23 0.35
C SER A 107 -15.99 -16.38 -0.89
N PHE A 108 -14.76 -16.37 -1.40
CA PHE A 108 -13.85 -17.48 -1.62
C PHE A 108 -12.40 -17.02 -1.38
N LEU A 109 -11.74 -17.67 -0.43
CA LEU A 109 -10.29 -17.84 -0.48
C LEU A 109 -9.98 -18.62 -1.77
N LYS A 110 -9.60 -17.92 -2.83
CA LYS A 110 -8.93 -18.53 -3.97
C LYS A 110 -7.50 -18.03 -4.00
N VAL A 111 -6.65 -18.90 -3.47
CA VAL A 111 -5.20 -18.91 -3.55
C VAL A 111 -4.73 -18.40 -4.92
N SER A 112 -4.02 -17.27 -4.89
CA SER A 112 -2.98 -16.88 -5.85
C SER A 112 -2.01 -15.96 -5.10
N THR A 113 -1.14 -16.62 -4.35
CA THR A 113 0.28 -16.31 -4.13
C THR A 113 0.70 -14.85 -4.39
N THR A 114 0.81 -14.08 -3.30
CA THR A 114 1.77 -12.96 -3.08
C THR A 114 1.78 -11.80 -4.08
N THR A 115 0.72 -10.98 -4.14
CA THR A 115 0.78 -9.54 -4.50
C THR A 115 -0.46 -8.74 -4.06
N LEU A 116 -0.78 -8.75 -2.76
CA LEU A 116 -1.68 -7.74 -2.17
C LEU A 116 -0.83 -6.61 -1.59
N LEU A 117 -0.52 -5.61 -2.42
CA LEU A 117 0.02 -4.31 -2.01
C LEU A 117 -1.09 -3.27 -2.30
N HIS A 118 -1.44 -2.22 -1.54
CA HIS A 118 -1.18 -1.82 -0.16
C HIS A 118 -2.17 -0.69 0.23
N THR A 119 -3.46 -0.82 -0.07
CA THR A 119 -4.47 0.10 0.48
C THR A 119 -4.94 -0.47 1.82
N ILE A 120 -4.58 0.16 2.94
CA ILE A 120 -5.30 -0.09 4.20
C ILE A 120 -6.69 0.50 4.00
N SER A 121 -7.74 -0.31 4.14
CA SER A 121 -9.09 0.25 4.07
C SER A 121 -9.28 1.20 5.26
N GLU A 122 -10.06 2.27 5.09
CA GLU A 122 -10.36 3.18 6.20
C GLU A 122 -10.95 2.42 7.40
N SER A 123 -11.71 1.35 7.14
CA SER A 123 -12.24 0.44 8.18
C SER A 123 -11.15 -0.36 8.92
N GLU A 124 -10.13 -0.87 8.22
CA GLU A 124 -8.99 -1.54 8.86
C GLU A 124 -8.20 -0.54 9.70
N LYS A 125 -7.93 0.67 9.16
CA LYS A 125 -7.23 1.74 9.88
C LYS A 125 -7.98 2.13 11.14
N ALA A 126 -9.29 2.32 11.05
CA ALA A 126 -10.13 2.64 12.19
C ALA A 126 -10.05 1.56 13.27
N THR A 127 -10.09 0.29 12.86
CA THR A 127 -9.96 -0.85 13.77
C THR A 127 -8.60 -0.86 14.49
N TYR A 128 -7.50 -0.64 13.76
CA TYR A 128 -6.16 -0.58 14.36
C TYR A 128 -6.03 0.57 15.35
N VAL A 129 -6.53 1.77 14.99
CA VAL A 129 -6.54 2.94 15.88
C VAL A 129 -7.36 2.67 17.13
N THR A 130 -8.56 2.09 17.00
CA THR A 130 -9.38 1.70 18.15
C THR A 130 -8.64 0.70 19.05
N HIS A 131 -7.99 -0.32 18.48
CA HIS A 131 -7.24 -1.31 19.24
C HIS A 131 -6.07 -0.66 19.98
N ILE A 132 -5.27 0.19 19.31
CA ILE A 132 -4.17 0.93 19.93
C ILE A 132 -4.67 1.79 21.09
N ASN A 133 -5.75 2.55 20.87
CA ASN A 133 -6.33 3.42 21.88
C ASN A 133 -6.83 2.63 23.11
N ILE A 134 -7.28 1.39 22.95
CA ILE A 134 -7.75 0.55 24.06
C ILE A 134 -6.56 -0.05 24.83
N TYR A 135 -5.64 -0.70 24.13
CA TYR A 135 -4.58 -1.51 24.77
C TYR A 135 -3.39 -0.68 25.26
N LEU A 136 -3.17 0.51 24.71
CA LEU A 136 -2.06 1.39 25.07
C LEU A 136 -2.51 2.68 25.79
N ALA A 137 -3.79 2.78 26.16
CA ALA A 137 -4.36 3.94 26.89
C ALA A 137 -3.56 4.30 28.15
N ASP A 138 -3.12 3.28 28.89
CA ASP A 138 -2.46 3.42 30.19
C ASP A 138 -0.92 3.46 30.07
N ASP A 139 -0.37 3.46 28.85
CA ASP A 139 1.07 3.49 28.66
C ASP A 139 1.68 4.84 29.08
N PRO A 140 2.70 4.87 29.98
CA PRO A 140 3.26 6.11 30.49
C PRO A 140 3.81 7.05 29.41
N PHE A 141 4.33 6.52 28.31
CA PHE A 141 4.92 7.31 27.23
C PHE A 141 3.91 7.67 26.15
N LEU A 142 3.07 6.72 25.73
CA LEU A 142 2.10 6.94 24.64
C LEU A 142 0.86 7.72 25.07
N LYS A 143 0.58 7.86 26.37
CA LYS A 143 -0.52 8.68 26.89
C LYS A 143 -0.49 10.14 26.42
N GLN A 144 0.69 10.67 26.06
CA GLN A 144 0.81 12.04 25.51
C GLN A 144 0.41 12.15 24.03
N PHE A 145 0.32 11.01 23.32
CA PHE A 145 -0.01 10.92 21.90
C PHE A 145 -1.37 10.27 21.64
N LEU A 146 -1.96 9.63 22.67
CA LEU A 146 -3.27 9.00 22.63
C LEU A 146 -4.34 9.93 23.24
N PRO A 147 -5.59 9.86 22.76
CA PRO A 147 -6.11 8.95 21.75
C PRO A 147 -5.81 9.40 20.32
N LEU A 148 -5.60 8.43 19.42
CA LEU A 148 -5.46 8.67 17.98
C LEU A 148 -6.81 8.78 17.29
N ASP A 149 -6.88 9.65 16.28
CA ASP A 149 -8.05 9.78 15.41
C ASP A 149 -7.97 8.76 14.26
N PRO A 150 -8.99 7.88 14.10
CA PRO A 150 -9.06 6.94 12.98
C PRO A 150 -9.17 7.63 11.61
N ALA A 151 -9.64 8.88 11.53
CA ALA A 151 -9.72 9.62 10.27
C ALA A 151 -8.34 10.09 9.80
N THR A 152 -7.41 10.39 10.72
CA THR A 152 -6.09 10.96 10.39
C THR A 152 -5.06 9.88 10.08
N ASN A 153 -3.88 10.31 9.62
CA ASN A 153 -2.72 9.45 9.36
C ASN A 153 -1.73 9.44 10.55
N ASP A 154 -2.19 9.86 11.74
CA ASP A 154 -1.34 10.05 12.91
C ASP A 154 -0.73 8.74 13.42
N ILE A 155 -1.45 7.63 13.25
CA ILE A 155 -0.95 6.28 13.52
C ILE A 155 0.39 6.00 12.80
N PHE A 156 0.54 6.44 11.55
CA PHE A 156 1.78 6.24 10.79
C PHE A 156 2.88 7.20 11.22
N ASN A 157 2.51 8.42 11.62
CA ASN A 157 3.47 9.40 12.11
C ASN A 157 4.10 8.96 13.43
N ILE A 158 3.31 8.43 14.37
CA ILE A 158 3.82 7.93 15.65
C ILE A 158 4.56 6.59 15.47
N ALA A 159 4.16 5.78 14.49
CA ALA A 159 4.89 4.56 14.17
C ALA A 159 6.33 4.84 13.70
N LYS A 160 6.64 6.03 13.13
CA LYS A 160 7.99 6.38 12.65
C LYS A 160 9.06 6.37 13.73
N ASP A 161 8.70 6.58 14.99
CA ASP A 161 9.66 6.57 16.09
C ASP A 161 9.98 5.15 16.62
N GLY A 162 9.20 4.15 16.17
CA GLY A 162 9.39 2.73 16.50
C GLY A 162 8.88 2.34 17.90
N VAL A 163 8.68 3.30 18.80
CA VAL A 163 8.20 3.04 20.18
C VAL A 163 6.82 2.37 20.19
N LEU A 164 5.88 2.88 19.39
CA LEU A 164 4.53 2.32 19.27
C LEU A 164 4.56 0.85 18.82
N LEU A 165 5.38 0.54 17.82
CA LEU A 165 5.48 -0.81 17.26
C LEU A 165 6.10 -1.79 18.26
N CYS A 166 7.15 -1.37 18.98
CA CYS A 166 7.74 -2.18 20.05
C CYS A 166 6.72 -2.48 21.17
N LYS A 167 5.92 -1.48 21.56
CA LYS A 167 4.89 -1.67 22.60
C LYS A 167 3.75 -2.57 22.13
N LEU A 168 3.35 -2.48 20.87
CA LEU A 168 2.38 -3.40 20.28
C LEU A 168 2.85 -4.86 20.30
N ILE A 169 4.15 -5.11 20.11
CA ILE A 169 4.71 -6.47 20.25
C ILE A 169 4.52 -7.00 21.66
N ASN A 170 4.74 -6.17 22.69
CA ASN A 170 4.50 -6.56 24.08
C ASN A 170 3.01 -6.74 24.41
N VAL A 171 2.11 -6.01 23.73
CA VAL A 171 0.66 -6.27 23.83
C VAL A 171 0.30 -7.64 23.23
N ALA A 172 0.91 -8.00 22.11
CA ALA A 172 0.67 -9.30 21.46
C ALA A 172 1.26 -10.47 22.28
N VAL A 173 2.50 -10.33 22.73
CA VAL A 173 3.21 -11.31 23.56
C VAL A 173 3.97 -10.58 24.67
N PRO A 174 3.42 -10.54 25.90
CA PRO A 174 4.04 -9.85 27.03
C PRO A 174 5.46 -10.34 27.33
N GLY A 175 6.38 -9.40 27.55
CA GLY A 175 7.77 -9.70 27.90
C GLY A 175 8.67 -10.05 26.71
N THR A 176 8.21 -9.87 25.46
CA THR A 176 9.05 -10.07 24.27
C THR A 176 10.16 -9.04 24.17
N ILE A 177 9.86 -7.78 24.49
CA ILE A 177 10.80 -6.66 24.46
C ILE A 177 10.92 -6.10 25.87
N ASP A 178 12.14 -5.99 26.39
CA ASP A 178 12.39 -5.21 27.61
C ASP A 178 12.18 -3.73 27.29
N GLU A 179 11.22 -3.09 27.95
CA GLU A 179 10.91 -1.68 27.70
C GLU A 179 12.10 -0.74 27.94
N ARG A 180 13.06 -1.16 28.77
CA ARG A 180 14.30 -0.40 29.01
C ARG A 180 15.21 -0.32 27.80
N ALA A 181 15.08 -1.24 26.84
CA ALA A 181 15.82 -1.23 25.59
C ALA A 181 15.18 -0.31 24.54
N ILE A 182 13.97 0.21 24.78
CA ILE A 182 13.28 1.10 23.86
C ILE A 182 13.73 2.54 24.15
N ASN A 183 14.19 3.23 23.12
CA ASN A 183 14.51 4.66 23.21
C ASN A 183 13.19 5.46 23.24
N THR A 184 12.77 5.92 24.43
CA THR A 184 11.51 6.68 24.66
C THR A 184 11.75 8.17 24.93
N LYS A 185 12.70 8.78 24.24
CA LYS A 185 12.94 10.24 24.33
C LYS A 185 11.85 10.99 23.56
N ARG A 186 11.55 12.23 23.98
CA ARG A 186 10.59 13.10 23.26
C ARG A 186 11.04 13.44 21.84
N VAL A 187 12.34 13.60 21.66
CA VAL A 187 12.97 13.82 20.36
C VAL A 187 14.04 12.77 20.21
N LEU A 188 13.86 11.89 19.22
CA LEU A 188 14.77 10.80 18.92
C LEU A 188 15.69 11.20 17.78
N ASN A 189 16.97 10.90 17.95
CA ASN A 189 17.92 11.03 16.86
C ASN A 189 17.67 9.94 15.81
N PRO A 190 18.06 10.16 14.54
CA PRO A 190 17.85 9.17 13.47
C PRO A 190 18.40 7.78 13.82
N TRP A 191 19.52 7.73 14.55
CA TRP A 191 20.13 6.49 15.00
C TRP A 191 19.28 5.77 16.06
N GLU A 192 18.81 6.48 17.09
CA GLU A 192 17.96 5.93 18.16
C GLU A 192 16.62 5.41 17.60
N ARG A 193 16.05 6.13 16.63
CA ARG A 193 14.88 5.69 15.88
C ARG A 193 15.15 4.39 15.13
N ASN A 194 16.28 4.30 14.44
CA ASN A 194 16.67 3.09 13.71
C ASN A 194 16.91 1.91 14.66
N GLU A 195 17.46 2.14 15.85
CA GLU A 195 17.59 1.10 16.90
C GLU A 195 16.22 0.56 17.32
N ASN A 196 15.25 1.45 17.61
CA ASN A 196 13.89 1.03 17.95
C ASN A 196 13.27 0.15 16.86
N HIS A 197 13.40 0.54 15.59
CA HIS A 197 12.89 -0.26 14.47
C HIS A 197 13.60 -1.60 14.31
N THR A 198 14.91 -1.63 14.52
CA THR A 198 15.70 -2.87 14.49
C THR A 198 15.22 -3.83 15.58
N LEU A 199 15.04 -3.31 16.80
CA LEU A 199 14.52 -4.06 17.94
C LEU A 199 13.12 -4.60 17.65
N CYS A 200 12.23 -3.75 17.12
CA CYS A 200 10.88 -4.14 16.71
C CYS A 200 10.91 -5.28 15.69
N LEU A 201 11.66 -5.15 14.60
CA LEU A 201 11.67 -6.14 13.51
C LEU A 201 12.22 -7.49 13.96
N ASN A 202 13.28 -7.50 14.78
CA ASN A 202 13.84 -8.73 15.30
C ASN A 202 12.90 -9.43 16.28
N SER A 203 12.23 -8.65 17.12
CA SER A 203 11.24 -9.16 18.08
C SER A 203 10.00 -9.70 17.39
N ALA A 204 9.51 -9.00 16.35
CA ALA A 204 8.41 -9.47 15.51
C ALA A 204 8.74 -10.82 14.84
N LYS A 205 9.97 -11.01 14.33
CA LYS A 205 10.42 -12.31 13.81
C LYS A 205 10.41 -13.39 14.88
N ALA A 206 10.85 -13.08 16.09
CA ALA A 206 10.93 -14.04 17.18
C ALA A 206 9.55 -14.57 17.61
N ILE A 207 8.50 -13.75 17.52
CA ILE A 207 7.12 -14.16 17.82
C ILE A 207 6.36 -14.74 16.61
N GLY A 208 7.03 -14.89 15.45
CA GLY A 208 6.46 -15.52 14.25
C GLY A 208 5.79 -14.57 13.24
N CYS A 209 5.95 -13.26 13.37
CA CYS A 209 5.45 -12.31 12.37
C CYS A 209 6.26 -12.39 11.07
N THR A 210 5.56 -12.35 9.92
CA THR A 210 6.21 -12.37 8.60
C THR A 210 6.62 -10.96 8.16
N VAL A 211 7.81 -10.53 8.59
CA VAL A 211 8.40 -9.21 8.23
C VAL A 211 9.42 -9.30 7.08
N VAL A 212 9.26 -10.27 6.18
CA VAL A 212 10.13 -10.43 5.00
C VAL A 212 9.93 -9.23 4.07
N ASN A 213 11.04 -8.68 3.57
CA ASN A 213 11.12 -7.48 2.73
C ASN A 213 10.62 -6.19 3.41
N ILE A 214 10.79 -6.07 4.73
CA ILE A 214 10.62 -4.80 5.47
C ILE A 214 11.96 -4.40 6.07
N GLY A 215 12.49 -3.27 5.61
CA GLY A 215 13.68 -2.64 6.18
C GLY A 215 13.31 -1.65 7.29
N THR A 216 14.28 -1.33 8.15
CA THR A 216 14.12 -0.26 9.16
C THR A 216 13.82 1.07 8.49
N GLN A 217 14.45 1.34 7.34
CA GLN A 217 14.25 2.56 6.56
C GLN A 217 12.79 2.71 6.09
N ASP A 218 12.11 1.61 5.75
CA ASP A 218 10.70 1.65 5.35
C ASP A 218 9.79 2.15 6.49
N LEU A 219 10.14 1.79 7.73
CA LEU A 219 9.43 2.22 8.94
C LEU A 219 9.79 3.65 9.34
N VAL A 220 11.05 4.06 9.18
CA VAL A 220 11.51 5.44 9.41
C VAL A 220 10.81 6.41 8.45
N GLU A 221 10.65 6.03 7.19
CA GLU A 221 9.91 6.79 6.17
C GLU A 221 8.40 6.80 6.43
N GLY A 222 7.92 5.90 7.30
CA GLY A 222 6.50 5.74 7.60
C GLY A 222 5.73 5.15 6.43
N ARG A 223 6.34 4.24 5.65
CA ARG A 223 5.64 3.57 4.57
C ARG A 223 4.49 2.74 5.15
N ILE A 224 3.29 3.11 4.75
CA ILE A 224 2.02 2.53 5.19
C ILE A 224 2.05 0.99 5.03
N SER A 225 2.68 0.50 3.97
CA SER A 225 2.86 -0.91 3.66
C SER A 225 3.63 -1.70 4.72
N ALA A 226 4.71 -1.13 5.24
CA ALA A 226 5.59 -1.75 6.22
C ALA A 226 4.93 -1.78 7.61
N ALA A 227 4.38 -0.65 8.04
CA ALA A 227 3.66 -0.55 9.32
C ALA A 227 2.45 -1.50 9.36
N LYS A 228 1.70 -1.64 8.26
CA LYS A 228 0.54 -2.55 8.17
C LYS A 228 0.88 -4.00 8.56
N LYS A 229 1.99 -4.52 8.04
CA LYS A 229 2.36 -5.94 8.24
C LYS A 229 2.74 -6.27 9.69
N ILE A 230 3.10 -5.27 10.49
CA ILE A 230 3.45 -5.43 11.89
C ILE A 230 2.21 -5.30 12.78
N ILE A 231 1.25 -4.44 12.39
CA ILE A 231 0.03 -4.16 13.17
C ILE A 231 -1.06 -5.23 12.94
N LYS A 232 -1.04 -5.92 11.79
CA LYS A 232 -1.97 -6.98 11.43
C LYS A 232 -1.57 -8.33 12.02
#